data_AF-A0A8B6SDE5-F1
#
_entry.id   AF-A0A8B6SDE5-F1
#
_cell.length_a   1.000
_cell.length_b   1.000
_cell.length_c   1.000
_cell.angle_alpha   90.00
_cell.angle_beta   90.00
_cell.angle_gamma   90.00
#
_symmetry.space_group_name_H-M   'P 1'
#
loop_
_entity.id
_entity.type
_entity.pdbx_description
1 polymer ?
#
loop_
_entity_poly.entity_id
_entity_poly.type
_entity_poly.pdbx_seq_one_letter_code
_entity_poly.pdbx_strand_id
1 'polypeptide(L)'
;MKKIVFMVMPFEDKLANEIYRFSTKPICESFDLEIKRADELFTTNPILDDIISAIEKSVITIIDISGDNPNVFYELGIAHILKQNQTIIITHDEYDSVPLDITHFRIIKYVDSIVGKKEYEDKLRKTIELIIQDFNLIYKEEYRFAMELISSLDRESDIYKLIALSKLPILPNRNDSYHIEGHNEKKDKQTEVGQQIEDNLHGYKELDFIEFTGDKILLTSKGKAFVELAEEKGFILDYANGTIFTKGYIPSDKLEK
;
A
#
# COMPACT_ATOMS: atom_id res chain seq x y z
N MET A 1 -11.30 9.18 2.20
CA MET A 1 -10.71 9.55 3.51
C MET A 1 -9.21 9.64 3.33
N LYS A 2 -8.54 10.64 3.91
CA LYS A 2 -7.07 10.71 3.86
C LYS A 2 -6.48 9.55 4.65
N LYS A 3 -5.37 8.99 4.17
CA LYS A 3 -4.61 7.97 4.91
C LYS A 3 -3.88 8.66 6.07
N ILE A 4 -3.81 7.97 7.21
CA ILE A 4 -3.31 8.56 8.47
C ILE A 4 -1.83 8.24 8.64
N VAL A 5 -1.01 9.21 9.03
CA VAL A 5 0.34 9.01 9.59
C VAL A 5 0.23 9.19 11.09
N PHE A 6 0.73 8.24 11.86
CA PHE A 6 0.78 8.37 13.31
C PHE A 6 2.17 8.78 13.76
N MET A 7 2.28 9.79 14.63
CA MET A 7 3.55 10.28 15.13
C MET A 7 3.66 10.14 16.65
N VAL A 8 4.75 9.50 17.07
CA VAL A 8 5.17 9.38 18.47
C VAL A 8 6.47 10.18 18.63
N MET A 9 6.55 11.02 19.67
CA MET A 9 7.68 11.90 19.89
C MET A 9 7.79 12.35 21.35
N PRO A 10 8.97 12.75 21.84
CA PRO A 10 9.12 13.41 23.13
C PRO A 10 8.45 14.80 23.12
N PHE A 11 7.29 14.94 23.76
CA PHE A 11 6.48 16.17 23.70
C PHE A 11 7.12 17.39 24.35
N GLU A 12 8.02 17.18 25.32
CA GLU A 12 8.73 18.26 26.01
C GLU A 12 9.97 18.74 25.23
N ASP A 13 10.38 18.00 24.19
CA ASP A 13 11.55 18.37 23.39
C ASP A 13 11.19 19.51 22.43
N LYS A 14 11.87 20.64 22.60
CA LYS A 14 11.63 21.85 21.79
C LYS A 14 11.95 21.64 20.32
N LEU A 15 13.09 21.01 20.01
CA LEU A 15 13.55 20.85 18.63
C LEU A 15 12.68 19.84 17.90
N ALA A 16 12.30 18.74 18.56
CA ALA A 16 11.36 17.76 18.00
C ALA A 16 10.01 18.41 17.66
N ASN A 17 9.50 19.31 18.53
CA ASN A 17 8.28 20.06 18.25
C ASN A 17 8.41 21.02 17.06
N GLU A 18 9.55 21.70 16.93
CA GLU A 18 9.81 22.59 15.79
C GLU A 18 9.91 21.80 14.48
N ILE A 19 10.62 20.67 14.48
CA ILE A 19 10.76 19.80 13.30
C ILE A 19 9.42 19.19 12.89
N TYR A 20 8.61 18.73 13.85
CA TYR A 20 7.24 18.29 13.60
C TYR A 20 6.42 19.37 12.87
N ARG A 21 6.37 20.58 13.45
CA ARG A 21 5.51 21.68 12.96
C ARG A 21 5.95 22.23 11.61
N PHE A 22 7.25 22.41 11.41
CA PHE A 22 7.79 23.15 10.28
C PHE A 22 8.39 22.27 9.18
N SER A 23 8.43 20.94 9.37
CA SER A 23 9.02 20.01 8.42
C SER A 23 8.16 18.75 8.27
N THR A 24 8.03 17.92 9.31
CA THR A 24 7.38 16.60 9.23
C THR A 24 5.92 16.70 8.79
N LYS A 25 5.13 17.54 9.46
CA LYS A 25 3.71 17.73 9.16
C LYS A 25 3.47 18.30 7.75
N PRO A 26 4.11 19.42 7.34
CA PRO A 26 4.00 19.93 5.98
C PRO A 26 4.39 18.90 4.90
N ILE A 27 5.40 18.05 5.17
CA ILE A 27 5.80 16.99 4.25
C ILE A 27 4.68 15.96 4.11
N CYS A 28 4.16 15.42 5.21
CA CYS A 28 3.05 14.46 5.17
C CYS A 28 1.84 15.03 4.44
N GLU A 29 1.46 16.27 4.74
CA GLU A 29 0.33 16.96 4.09
C GLU A 29 0.56 17.16 2.58
N SER A 30 1.80 17.36 2.13
CA SER A 30 2.14 17.44 0.71
C SER A 30 1.98 16.12 -0.06
N PHE A 31 1.91 14.99 0.65
CA PHE A 31 1.57 13.67 0.10
C PHE A 31 0.08 13.31 0.30
N ASP A 32 -0.77 14.29 0.63
CA ASP A 32 -2.19 14.09 0.99
C ASP A 32 -2.41 13.14 2.18
N LEU A 33 -1.43 13.05 3.08
CA LEU A 33 -1.52 12.28 4.31
C LEU A 33 -1.94 13.16 5.49
N GLU A 34 -2.80 12.63 6.35
CA GLU A 34 -3.20 13.29 7.60
C GLU A 34 -2.30 12.80 8.74
N ILE A 35 -1.47 13.66 9.32
CA ILE A 35 -0.62 13.30 10.46
C ILE A 35 -1.34 13.56 11.79
N LYS A 36 -1.29 12.59 12.70
CA LYS A 36 -1.85 12.66 14.07
C LYS A 36 -0.78 12.35 15.09
N ARG A 37 -0.68 13.15 16.14
CA ARG A 37 0.25 12.88 17.25
C ARG A 37 -0.40 12.03 18.34
N ALA A 38 0.42 11.27 19.05
CA ALA A 38 -0.04 10.45 20.16
C ALA A 38 -0.67 11.27 21.32
N ASP A 39 -0.19 12.49 21.60
CA ASP A 39 -0.78 13.36 22.63
C ASP A 39 -2.10 14.03 22.20
N GLU A 40 -2.44 14.02 20.92
CA GLU A 40 -3.72 14.54 20.41
C GLU A 40 -4.87 13.51 20.54
N LEU A 41 -4.57 12.28 20.98
CA LEU A 41 -5.55 11.24 21.22
C LEU A 41 -6.29 11.51 22.55
N PHE A 42 -7.39 12.27 22.47
CA PHE A 42 -8.30 12.49 23.60
C PHE A 42 -9.40 11.41 23.62
N THR A 43 -9.22 10.38 24.43
CA THR A 43 -10.10 9.20 24.50
C THR A 43 -10.34 8.77 25.95
N THR A 44 -11.36 7.93 26.17
CA THR A 44 -11.71 7.36 27.49
C THR A 44 -11.07 5.98 27.75
N ASN A 45 -10.32 5.43 26.79
CA ASN A 45 -9.69 4.12 26.87
C ASN A 45 -8.33 4.20 27.60
N PRO A 46 -7.75 3.07 28.01
CA PRO A 46 -6.34 3.04 28.41
C PRO A 46 -5.46 3.58 27.26
N ILE A 47 -4.56 4.50 27.59
CA ILE A 47 -3.67 5.20 26.63
C ILE A 47 -2.97 4.22 25.66
N LEU A 48 -2.61 3.04 26.16
CA LEU A 48 -1.94 2.00 25.37
C LEU A 48 -2.83 1.42 24.25
N ASP A 49 -4.11 1.17 24.51
CA ASP A 49 -5.02 0.58 23.52
C ASP A 49 -5.23 1.56 22.36
N ASP A 50 -5.30 2.87 22.66
CA ASP A 50 -5.44 3.89 21.63
C ASP A 50 -4.16 4.06 20.80
N ILE A 51 -2.97 3.95 21.43
CA ILE A 51 -1.69 3.94 20.72
C ILE A 51 -1.61 2.73 19.78
N ILE A 52 -1.92 1.52 20.27
CA ILE A 52 -1.94 0.31 19.44
C ILE A 52 -2.90 0.50 18.26
N SER A 53 -4.13 0.95 18.53
CA SER A 53 -5.13 1.17 17.49
C SER A 53 -4.70 2.25 16.49
N ALA A 54 -4.04 3.31 16.94
CA ALA A 54 -3.53 4.37 16.08
C ALA A 54 -2.39 3.88 15.17
N ILE A 55 -1.45 3.09 15.70
CA ILE A 55 -0.40 2.44 14.92
C ILE A 55 -1.04 1.54 13.85
N GLU A 56 -1.95 0.63 14.25
CA GLU A 56 -2.62 -0.30 13.33
C GLU A 56 -3.36 0.41 12.18
N LYS A 57 -4.05 1.51 12.48
CA LYS A 57 -4.84 2.27 11.49
C LYS A 57 -4.01 3.20 10.61
N SER A 58 -2.80 3.56 11.03
CA SER A 58 -1.92 4.45 10.26
C SER A 58 -1.28 3.73 9.08
N VAL A 59 -1.06 4.40 7.94
CA VAL A 59 -0.29 3.83 6.83
C VAL A 59 1.22 3.92 7.07
N ILE A 60 1.64 4.89 7.88
CA ILE A 60 3.03 5.14 8.27
C ILE A 60 3.03 5.51 9.74
N THR A 61 3.99 4.99 10.49
CA THR A 61 4.28 5.44 11.85
C THR A 61 5.63 6.15 11.85
N ILE A 62 5.68 7.38 12.35
CA ILE A 62 6.94 8.14 12.51
C ILE A 62 7.24 8.20 14.00
N ILE A 63 8.43 7.75 14.40
CA ILE A 63 8.82 7.68 15.80
C ILE A 63 10.11 8.48 15.99
N ASP A 64 10.00 9.54 16.77
CA ASP A 64 11.11 10.40 17.15
C ASP A 64 11.70 9.95 18.47
N ILE A 65 12.85 9.26 18.42
CA ILE A 65 13.49 8.65 19.59
C ILE A 65 14.40 9.61 20.36
N SER A 66 14.33 10.92 20.09
CA SER A 66 15.25 11.87 20.70
C SER A 66 15.10 11.97 22.22
N GLY A 67 16.21 12.24 22.92
CA GLY A 67 16.25 12.42 24.37
C GLY A 67 16.04 11.14 25.18
N ASP A 68 16.22 9.96 24.56
CA ASP A 68 16.12 8.64 25.19
C ASP A 68 14.82 8.40 25.98
N ASN A 69 13.69 8.92 25.50
CA ASN A 69 12.42 8.81 26.21
C ASN A 69 11.94 7.34 26.30
N PRO A 70 11.82 6.75 27.52
CA PRO A 70 11.45 5.34 27.67
C PRO A 70 10.06 5.00 27.12
N ASN A 71 9.11 5.95 27.16
CA ASN A 71 7.78 5.73 26.62
C ASN A 71 7.87 5.58 25.10
N VAL A 72 8.60 6.48 24.43
CA VAL A 72 8.80 6.43 22.97
C VAL A 72 9.41 5.10 22.53
N PHE A 73 10.39 4.58 23.27
CA PHE A 73 10.97 3.27 22.96
C PHE A 73 9.98 2.11 23.15
N TYR A 74 9.07 2.21 24.12
CA TYR A 74 8.01 1.24 24.29
C TYR A 74 7.05 1.25 23.09
N GLU A 75 6.63 2.43 22.63
CA GLU A 75 5.82 2.58 21.42
C GLU A 75 6.55 2.12 20.15
N LEU A 76 7.86 2.35 20.06
CA LEU A 76 8.71 1.84 18.98
C LEU A 76 8.69 0.30 18.92
N GLY A 77 8.78 -0.36 20.07
CA GLY A 77 8.68 -1.82 20.16
C GLY A 77 7.35 -2.35 19.60
N ILE A 78 6.24 -1.67 19.92
CA ILE A 78 4.91 -2.01 19.40
C ILE A 78 4.86 -1.80 17.88
N ALA A 79 5.33 -0.65 17.40
CA ALA A 79 5.35 -0.33 15.98
C ALA A 79 6.21 -1.32 15.17
N HIS A 80 7.34 -1.78 15.72
CA HIS A 80 8.16 -2.81 15.09
C HIS A 80 7.45 -4.15 14.94
N ILE A 81 6.63 -4.56 15.92
CA ILE A 81 5.88 -5.81 15.83
C ILE A 81 4.75 -5.70 14.80
N LEU A 82 4.05 -4.57 14.78
CA LEU A 82 2.85 -4.41 13.96
C LEU A 82 3.13 -3.93 12.53
N LYS A 83 4.13 -3.06 12.36
CA LYS A 83 4.34 -2.22 11.16
C LYS A 83 5.81 -1.93 10.88
N GLN A 84 6.70 -2.91 11.05
CA GLN A 84 8.15 -2.72 10.87
C GLN A 84 8.52 -1.99 9.56
N ASN A 85 7.93 -2.39 8.43
CA ASN A 85 8.22 -1.83 7.11
C ASN A 85 7.59 -0.44 6.86
N GLN A 86 6.69 0.01 7.74
CA GLN A 86 6.01 1.32 7.67
C GLN A 86 6.45 2.25 8.80
N THR A 87 7.43 1.84 9.61
CA THR A 87 7.95 2.63 10.73
C THR A 87 9.17 3.42 10.30
N ILE A 88 9.10 4.74 10.37
CA ILE A 88 10.20 5.67 10.12
C ILE A 88 10.74 6.14 11.47
N ILE A 89 12.01 5.87 11.74
CA ILE A 89 12.69 6.32 12.96
C ILE A 89 13.45 7.62 12.66
N ILE A 90 13.26 8.63 13.51
CA ILE A 90 13.95 9.92 13.41
C ILE A 90 14.58 10.28 14.75
N THR A 91 15.62 11.11 14.74
CA THR A 91 16.25 11.62 15.97
C THR A 91 17.08 12.88 15.68
N HIS A 92 17.27 13.76 16.67
CA HIS A 92 18.35 14.75 16.63
C HIS A 92 19.60 14.36 17.40
N ASP A 93 19.53 13.29 18.18
CA ASP A 93 20.66 12.84 18.98
C ASP A 93 21.82 12.32 18.12
N GLU A 94 22.99 12.21 18.74
CA GLU A 94 24.14 11.59 18.09
C GLU A 94 23.89 10.09 17.86
N TYR A 95 24.36 9.57 16.73
CA TYR A 95 24.16 8.14 16.42
C TYR A 95 24.78 7.22 17.48
N ASP A 96 25.85 7.67 18.14
CA ASP A 96 26.54 6.92 19.19
C ASP A 96 25.74 6.84 20.50
N SER A 97 24.72 7.70 20.71
CA SER A 97 23.83 7.61 21.89
C SER A 97 22.62 6.71 21.66
N VAL A 98 22.32 6.34 20.41
CA VAL A 98 21.20 5.46 20.10
C VAL A 98 21.44 4.05 20.68
N PRO A 99 20.46 3.44 21.38
CA PRO A 99 20.58 2.09 21.91
C PRO A 99 20.97 1.06 20.84
N LEU A 100 21.89 0.14 21.16
CA LEU A 100 22.43 -0.84 20.22
C LEU A 100 21.33 -1.65 19.51
N ASP A 101 20.26 -2.00 20.25
CA ASP A 101 19.10 -2.71 19.73
C ASP A 101 18.32 -1.95 18.64
N ILE A 102 18.61 -0.66 18.42
CA ILE A 102 17.94 0.19 17.43
C ILE A 102 18.91 0.61 16.30
N THR A 103 20.22 0.61 16.55
CA THR A 103 21.25 1.08 15.59
C THR A 103 21.24 0.37 14.23
N HIS A 104 20.70 -0.85 14.15
CA HIS A 104 20.62 -1.62 12.90
C HIS A 104 19.44 -1.20 12.02
N PHE A 105 18.52 -0.38 12.52
CA PHE A 105 17.44 0.20 11.73
C PHE A 105 17.90 1.46 11.00
N ARG A 106 17.17 1.81 9.93
CA ARG A 106 17.39 3.08 9.24
C ARG A 106 16.83 4.21 10.09
N ILE A 107 17.71 5.12 10.51
CA ILE A 107 17.36 6.29 11.33
C ILE A 107 17.69 7.57 10.57
N ILE A 108 16.69 8.43 10.40
CA ILE A 108 16.85 9.75 9.79
C ILE A 108 17.24 10.75 10.87
N LYS A 109 18.51 11.16 10.89
CA LYS A 109 18.95 12.25 11.76
C LYS A 109 18.50 13.60 11.22
N TYR A 110 18.03 14.47 12.10
CA TYR A 110 17.82 15.90 11.83
C TYR A 110 18.71 16.75 12.73
N VAL A 111 19.12 17.92 12.24
CA VAL A 111 20.07 18.80 12.94
C VAL A 111 19.51 20.22 12.89
N ASP A 112 19.62 20.95 14.00
CA ASP A 112 19.21 22.36 14.11
C ASP A 112 20.13 23.29 13.30
N SER A 113 19.94 23.25 11.98
CA SER A 113 20.61 24.10 11.01
C SER A 113 19.81 24.11 9.71
N ILE A 114 20.02 25.13 8.87
CA ILE A 114 19.35 25.23 7.57
C ILE A 114 19.67 24.00 6.68
N VAL A 115 20.94 23.58 6.67
CA VAL A 115 21.39 22.42 5.88
C VAL A 115 20.81 21.14 6.46
N GLY A 116 20.91 20.94 7.77
CA GLY A 116 20.39 19.75 8.46
C GLY A 116 18.88 19.58 8.30
N LYS A 117 18.12 20.69 8.37
CA LYS A 117 16.69 20.69 8.08
C LYS A 117 16.42 20.18 6.67
N LYS A 118 17.09 20.73 5.65
CA LYS A 118 16.89 20.32 4.26
C LYS A 118 17.22 18.84 4.04
N GLU A 119 18.33 18.36 4.61
CA GLU A 119 18.71 16.94 4.51
C GLU A 119 17.67 16.01 5.15
N TYR A 120 17.12 16.40 6.30
CA TYR A 120 16.00 15.68 6.92
C TYR A 120 14.77 15.65 6.00
N GLU A 121 14.36 16.80 5.48
CA GLU A 121 13.20 16.91 4.59
C GLU A 121 13.35 16.03 3.34
N ASP A 122 14.52 16.06 2.69
CA ASP A 122 14.82 15.26 1.50
C ASP A 122 14.78 13.76 1.80
N LYS A 123 15.34 13.32 2.94
CA LYS A 123 15.32 11.91 3.36
C LYS A 123 13.92 11.45 3.74
N LEU A 124 13.17 12.29 4.45
CA LEU A 124 11.80 11.97 4.86
C LEU A 124 10.88 11.84 3.63
N ARG A 125 10.96 12.79 2.69
CA ARG A 125 10.19 12.74 1.43
C ARG A 125 10.45 11.45 0.67
N LYS A 126 11.71 11.09 0.46
CA LYS A 126 12.08 9.85 -0.23
C LYS A 126 11.58 8.60 0.51
N THR A 127 11.68 8.59 1.83
CA THR A 127 11.20 7.45 2.64
C THR A 127 9.69 7.30 2.57
N ILE A 128 8.94 8.40 2.70
CA ILE A 128 7.48 8.41 2.54
C ILE A 128 7.12 7.96 1.13
N GLU A 129 7.78 8.50 0.09
CA GLU A 129 7.53 8.13 -1.31
C GLU A 129 7.71 6.63 -1.56
N LEU A 130 8.77 6.02 -1.00
CA LEU A 130 9.00 4.59 -1.10
C LEU A 130 7.91 3.76 -0.40
N ILE A 131 7.47 4.18 0.79
CA ILE A 131 6.41 3.48 1.52
C ILE A 131 5.07 3.64 0.79
N ILE A 132 4.77 4.84 0.27
CA ILE A 132 3.48 5.08 -0.38
C ILE A 132 3.33 4.39 -1.74
N GLN A 133 4.45 4.11 -2.41
CA GLN A 133 4.49 3.35 -3.65
C GLN A 133 4.36 1.84 -3.44
N ASP A 134 4.46 1.36 -2.19
CA ASP A 134 4.15 -0.02 -1.85
C ASP A 134 2.62 -0.21 -1.75
N PHE A 135 1.97 -0.28 -2.91
CA PHE A 135 0.53 -0.45 -3.03
C PHE A 135 0.03 -1.74 -2.34
N ASN A 136 0.84 -2.81 -2.35
CA ASN A 136 0.51 -4.06 -1.65
C ASN A 136 0.37 -3.82 -0.15
N LEU A 137 1.25 -3.00 0.42
CA LEU A 137 1.27 -2.72 1.85
C LEU A 137 0.16 -1.74 2.28
N ILE A 138 -0.20 -0.77 1.44
CA ILE A 138 -1.17 0.29 1.79
C ILE A 138 -2.62 -0.10 1.52
N TYR A 139 -2.86 -0.86 0.46
CA TYR A 139 -4.21 -1.17 0.00
C TYR A 139 -4.60 -2.61 0.26
N LYS A 140 -3.79 -3.39 1.00
CA LYS A 140 -4.02 -4.82 1.24
C LYS A 140 -5.45 -5.13 1.69
N GLU A 141 -5.93 -4.41 2.69
CA GLU A 141 -7.24 -4.66 3.28
C GLU A 141 -8.37 -4.17 2.37
N GLU A 142 -8.21 -3.03 1.70
CA GLU A 142 -9.15 -2.54 0.70
C GLU A 142 -9.26 -3.49 -0.50
N TYR A 143 -8.13 -4.03 -0.96
CA TYR A 143 -8.08 -5.02 -2.03
C TYR A 143 -8.73 -6.33 -1.60
N ARG A 144 -8.45 -6.81 -0.39
CA ARG A 144 -9.11 -8.00 0.16
C ARG A 144 -10.62 -7.81 0.20
N PHE A 145 -11.09 -6.68 0.72
CA PHE A 145 -12.52 -6.36 0.76
C PHE A 145 -13.14 -6.28 -0.65
N ALA A 146 -12.45 -5.64 -1.60
CA ALA A 146 -12.92 -5.56 -2.99
C ALA A 146 -13.03 -6.96 -3.63
N MET A 147 -12.04 -7.84 -3.42
CA MET A 147 -12.08 -9.22 -3.91
C MET A 147 -13.22 -10.02 -3.27
N GLU A 148 -13.40 -9.91 -1.95
CA GLU A 148 -14.51 -10.56 -1.23
C GLU A 148 -15.88 -10.10 -1.77
N LEU A 149 -16.04 -8.80 -2.01
CA LEU A 149 -17.25 -8.23 -2.60
C LEU A 149 -17.48 -8.77 -4.02
N ILE A 150 -16.45 -8.74 -4.88
CA ILE A 150 -16.52 -9.24 -6.26
C ILE A 150 -16.91 -10.73 -6.28
N SER A 151 -16.28 -11.56 -5.46
CA SER A 151 -16.62 -12.99 -5.34
C SER A 151 -18.06 -13.18 -4.83
N SER A 152 -18.51 -12.41 -3.84
CA SER A 152 -19.89 -12.51 -3.33
C SER A 152 -20.96 -12.14 -4.37
N LEU A 153 -20.59 -11.32 -5.36
CA LEU A 153 -21.44 -10.91 -6.46
C LEU A 153 -21.34 -11.85 -7.68
N ASP A 154 -20.58 -12.94 -7.57
CA ASP A 154 -20.31 -13.88 -8.66
C ASP A 154 -19.70 -13.19 -9.90
N ARG A 155 -18.78 -12.24 -9.66
CA ARG A 155 -18.12 -11.42 -10.69
C ARG A 155 -16.60 -11.62 -10.77
N GLU A 156 -16.09 -12.78 -10.37
CA GLU A 156 -14.64 -13.05 -10.34
C GLU A 156 -13.94 -12.91 -11.71
N SER A 157 -14.68 -13.02 -12.81
CA SER A 157 -14.21 -12.70 -14.16
C SER A 157 -13.62 -11.30 -14.29
N ASP A 158 -14.07 -10.36 -13.47
CA ASP A 158 -13.49 -9.03 -13.34
C ASP A 158 -12.05 -9.05 -12.80
N ILE A 159 -11.75 -9.92 -11.84
CA ILE A 159 -10.40 -10.12 -11.31
C ILE A 159 -9.54 -10.78 -12.40
N TYR A 160 -10.06 -11.82 -13.07
CA TYR A 160 -9.34 -12.51 -14.14
C TYR A 160 -9.02 -11.57 -15.33
N LYS A 161 -9.86 -10.56 -15.62
CA LYS A 161 -9.57 -9.49 -16.58
C LYS A 161 -8.31 -8.71 -16.22
N LEU A 162 -8.15 -8.30 -14.97
CA LEU A 162 -6.94 -7.61 -14.53
C LEU A 162 -5.72 -8.53 -14.55
N ILE A 163 -5.86 -9.79 -14.13
CA ILE A 163 -4.77 -10.78 -14.20
C ILE A 163 -4.36 -11.02 -15.66
N ALA A 164 -5.31 -11.06 -16.60
CA ALA A 164 -5.00 -11.22 -18.02
C ALA A 164 -4.15 -10.06 -18.55
N LEU A 165 -4.41 -8.83 -18.12
CA LEU A 165 -3.59 -7.66 -18.51
C LEU A 165 -2.14 -7.76 -18.05
N SER A 166 -1.83 -8.50 -16.97
CA SER A 166 -0.44 -8.70 -16.51
C SER A 166 0.29 -9.84 -17.24
N LYS A 167 -0.46 -10.80 -17.81
CA LYS A 167 0.10 -12.04 -18.37
C LYS A 167 0.04 -12.16 -19.89
N LEU A 168 -0.84 -11.42 -20.55
CA LEU A 168 -0.98 -11.49 -21.99
C LEU A 168 0.34 -11.07 -22.68
N PRO A 169 0.83 -11.86 -23.67
CA PRO A 169 2.09 -11.58 -24.35
C PRO A 169 2.03 -10.32 -25.21
N ILE A 170 0.82 -9.92 -25.60
CA ILE A 170 0.56 -8.74 -26.42
C ILE A 170 -0.48 -7.90 -25.67
N LEU A 171 -0.17 -6.62 -25.48
CA LEU A 171 -1.10 -5.68 -24.84
C LEU A 171 -2.40 -5.59 -25.68
N PRO A 172 -3.57 -5.80 -25.06
CA PRO A 172 -4.84 -5.71 -25.77
C PRO A 172 -5.15 -4.27 -26.17
N ASN A 173 -5.89 -4.11 -27.26
CA ASN A 173 -6.49 -2.83 -27.61
C ASN A 173 -7.83 -2.65 -26.90
N ARG A 174 -8.22 -1.39 -26.68
CA ARG A 174 -9.51 -1.01 -26.07
C ARG A 174 -10.73 -1.64 -26.73
N ASN A 175 -10.69 -1.79 -28.06
CA ASN A 175 -11.81 -2.27 -28.86
C ASN A 175 -11.74 -3.77 -29.17
N ASP A 176 -10.74 -4.49 -28.66
CA ASP A 176 -10.63 -5.93 -28.91
C ASP A 176 -11.81 -6.67 -28.25
N SER A 177 -12.23 -7.79 -28.84
CA SER A 177 -13.04 -8.78 -28.13
C SER A 177 -12.18 -9.54 -27.12
N TYR A 178 -12.81 -10.08 -26.09
CA TYR A 178 -12.13 -10.92 -25.12
C TYR A 178 -12.90 -12.19 -24.78
N HIS A 179 -12.15 -13.24 -24.45
CA HIS A 179 -12.63 -14.47 -23.84
C HIS A 179 -11.66 -14.82 -22.72
N ILE A 180 -12.15 -14.84 -21.49
CA ILE A 180 -11.35 -15.04 -20.27
C ILE A 180 -12.00 -16.13 -19.44
N GLU A 181 -11.17 -17.06 -18.96
CA GLU A 181 -11.57 -18.11 -18.04
C GLU A 181 -10.56 -18.17 -16.88
N GLY A 182 -11.07 -18.38 -15.68
CA GLY A 182 -10.26 -18.53 -14.49
C GLY A 182 -10.99 -19.29 -13.39
N HIS A 183 -10.27 -19.60 -12.32
CA HIS A 183 -10.82 -20.25 -11.15
C HIS A 183 -10.26 -19.68 -9.85
N ASN A 184 -11.05 -19.75 -8.79
CA ASN A 184 -10.65 -19.34 -7.46
C ASN A 184 -10.04 -20.51 -6.65
N GLU A 185 -9.69 -20.25 -5.39
CA GLU A 185 -9.11 -21.25 -4.48
C GLU A 185 -9.99 -22.50 -4.32
N LYS A 186 -11.31 -22.36 -4.40
CA LYS A 186 -12.29 -23.45 -4.30
C LYS A 186 -12.45 -24.26 -5.59
N LYS A 187 -11.74 -23.87 -6.66
CA LYS A 187 -11.87 -24.41 -8.02
C LYS A 187 -13.22 -24.10 -8.69
N ASP A 188 -13.95 -23.11 -8.16
CA ASP A 188 -15.10 -22.56 -8.87
C ASP A 188 -14.58 -21.82 -10.11
N LYS A 189 -15.17 -22.10 -11.26
CA LYS A 189 -14.75 -21.54 -12.54
C LYS A 189 -15.70 -20.44 -12.96
N GLN A 190 -15.15 -19.38 -13.52
CA GLN A 190 -15.92 -18.41 -14.28
C GLN A 190 -15.35 -18.23 -15.68
N THR A 191 -16.26 -17.94 -16.60
CA THR A 191 -15.99 -17.67 -18.01
C THR A 191 -16.71 -16.39 -18.39
N GLU A 192 -16.02 -15.49 -19.07
CA GLU A 192 -16.62 -14.28 -19.62
C GLU A 192 -16.14 -14.08 -21.06
N VAL A 193 -17.09 -13.79 -21.94
CA VAL A 193 -16.85 -13.39 -23.33
C VAL A 193 -17.49 -12.03 -23.54
N GLY A 194 -16.75 -11.10 -24.14
CA GLY A 194 -17.25 -9.77 -24.42
C GLY A 194 -16.66 -9.16 -25.68
N GLN A 195 -17.29 -8.07 -26.10
CA GLN A 195 -16.81 -7.20 -27.17
C GLN A 195 -16.38 -5.88 -26.53
N GLN A 196 -15.32 -5.25 -27.05
CA GLN A 196 -14.77 -4.00 -26.55
C GLN A 196 -14.39 -4.05 -25.05
N ILE A 197 -13.12 -4.33 -24.79
CA ILE A 197 -12.58 -4.40 -23.42
C ILE A 197 -12.86 -3.12 -22.60
N GLU A 198 -12.86 -1.94 -23.24
CA GLU A 198 -13.07 -0.64 -22.55
C GLU A 198 -14.42 -0.55 -21.80
N ASP A 199 -15.49 -1.11 -22.36
CA ASP A 199 -16.85 -1.00 -21.80
C ASP A 199 -16.94 -1.54 -20.37
N ASN A 200 -16.15 -2.58 -20.07
CA ASN A 200 -16.14 -3.23 -18.76
C ASN A 200 -14.94 -2.80 -17.89
N LEU A 201 -14.08 -1.92 -18.41
CA LEU A 201 -12.86 -1.48 -17.73
C LEU A 201 -12.87 -0.01 -17.29
N HIS A 202 -13.88 0.78 -17.65
CA HIS A 202 -13.92 2.21 -17.31
C HIS A 202 -13.81 2.49 -15.79
N GLY A 203 -14.48 1.70 -14.96
CA GLY A 203 -14.38 1.83 -13.49
C GLY A 203 -12.96 1.57 -12.96
N TYR A 204 -12.24 0.61 -13.55
CA TYR A 204 -10.85 0.33 -13.18
C TYR A 204 -9.91 1.46 -13.57
N LYS A 205 -10.20 2.16 -14.68
CA LYS A 205 -9.45 3.36 -15.07
C LYS A 205 -9.70 4.52 -14.12
N GLU A 206 -10.94 4.78 -13.74
CA GLU A 206 -11.29 5.85 -12.79
C GLU A 206 -10.66 5.61 -11.41
N LEU A 207 -10.54 4.34 -11.01
CA LEU A 207 -9.90 3.93 -9.77
C LEU A 207 -8.38 3.74 -9.90
N ASP A 208 -7.78 4.09 -11.05
CA ASP A 208 -6.34 4.05 -11.29
C ASP A 208 -5.72 2.63 -11.23
N PHE A 209 -6.48 1.58 -11.52
CA PHE A 209 -5.94 0.21 -11.69
C PHE A 209 -5.36 -0.01 -13.08
N ILE A 210 -5.89 0.70 -14.07
CA ILE A 210 -5.41 0.66 -15.45
C ILE A 210 -5.25 2.07 -16.01
N GLU A 211 -4.45 2.17 -17.05
CA GLU A 211 -4.33 3.37 -17.87
C GLU A 211 -4.44 3.03 -19.35
N PHE A 212 -4.78 4.03 -20.14
CA PHE A 212 -4.78 3.89 -21.59
C PHE A 212 -3.65 4.70 -22.23
N THR A 213 -2.81 4.01 -22.99
CA THR A 213 -1.72 4.62 -23.77
C THR A 213 -2.02 4.42 -25.26
N GLY A 214 -2.56 5.45 -25.91
CA GLY A 214 -3.19 5.28 -27.22
C GLY A 214 -4.31 4.26 -27.14
N ASP A 215 -4.36 3.30 -28.06
CA ASP A 215 -5.37 2.24 -28.06
C ASP A 215 -5.03 1.08 -27.12
N LYS A 216 -3.88 1.10 -26.44
CA LYS A 216 -3.45 0.02 -25.55
C LYS A 216 -3.92 0.22 -24.12
N ILE A 217 -4.18 -0.88 -23.44
CA ILE A 217 -4.53 -0.95 -22.02
C ILE A 217 -3.33 -1.48 -21.25
N LEU A 218 -2.95 -0.80 -20.17
CA LEU A 218 -1.87 -1.22 -19.27
C LEU A 218 -2.34 -1.21 -17.82
N LEU A 219 -1.77 -2.09 -17.00
CA LEU A 219 -1.89 -2.00 -15.55
C LEU A 219 -0.97 -0.88 -15.03
N THR A 220 -1.52 -0.04 -14.17
CA THR A 220 -0.74 0.87 -13.33
C THR A 220 0.01 0.08 -12.26
N SER A 221 0.89 0.73 -11.49
CA SER A 221 1.51 0.10 -10.31
C SER A 221 0.47 -0.36 -9.28
N LYS A 222 -0.61 0.40 -9.12
CA LYS A 222 -1.75 0.05 -8.26
C LYS A 222 -2.46 -1.22 -8.74
N GLY A 223 -2.73 -1.32 -10.04
CA GLY A 223 -3.34 -2.50 -10.64
C GLY A 223 -2.47 -3.74 -10.55
N LYS A 224 -1.15 -3.61 -10.74
CA LYS A 224 -0.20 -4.73 -10.59
C LYS A 224 -0.21 -5.29 -9.18
N ALA A 225 -0.18 -4.43 -8.16
CA ALA A 225 -0.27 -4.85 -6.76
C ALA A 225 -1.58 -5.59 -6.45
N PHE A 226 -2.71 -5.11 -6.97
CA PHE A 226 -3.99 -5.83 -6.82
C PHE A 226 -3.94 -7.23 -7.45
N VAL A 227 -3.36 -7.35 -8.65
CA VAL A 227 -3.20 -8.62 -9.35
C VAL A 227 -2.32 -9.57 -8.55
N GLU A 228 -1.18 -9.11 -8.02
CA GLU A 228 -0.28 -9.92 -7.19
C GLU A 228 -1.03 -10.49 -5.97
N LEU A 229 -1.76 -9.65 -5.24
CA LEU A 229 -2.54 -10.11 -4.08
C LEU A 229 -3.68 -11.06 -4.48
N ALA A 230 -4.31 -10.86 -5.64
CA ALA A 230 -5.36 -11.75 -6.13
C ALA A 230 -4.81 -13.15 -6.39
N GLU A 231 -3.64 -13.24 -7.02
CA GLU A 231 -2.97 -14.52 -7.27
C GLU A 231 -2.55 -15.21 -5.96
N GLU A 232 -2.03 -14.45 -4.98
CA GLU A 232 -1.76 -14.97 -3.62
C GLU A 232 -3.02 -15.53 -2.94
N LYS A 233 -4.19 -14.94 -3.22
CA LYS A 233 -5.50 -15.40 -2.73
C LYS A 233 -6.11 -16.55 -3.54
N GLY A 234 -5.39 -17.08 -4.52
CA GLY A 234 -5.80 -18.26 -5.28
C GLY A 234 -6.71 -17.96 -6.47
N PHE A 235 -6.83 -16.70 -6.90
CA PHE A 235 -7.45 -16.37 -8.19
C PHE A 235 -6.47 -16.67 -9.32
N ILE A 236 -6.77 -17.69 -10.12
CA ILE A 236 -5.88 -18.20 -11.16
C ILE A 236 -6.55 -17.99 -12.52
N LEU A 237 -5.88 -17.22 -13.38
CA LEU A 237 -6.23 -17.15 -14.79
C LEU A 237 -5.87 -18.47 -15.49
N ASP A 238 -6.85 -19.10 -16.12
CA ASP A 238 -6.67 -20.35 -16.85
C ASP A 238 -6.46 -20.14 -18.36
N TYR A 239 -7.24 -19.22 -18.93
CA TYR A 239 -7.26 -18.94 -20.35
C TYR A 239 -7.59 -17.47 -20.61
N ALA A 240 -6.92 -16.87 -21.59
CA ALA A 240 -7.32 -15.58 -22.13
C ALA A 240 -6.97 -15.48 -23.61
N ASN A 241 -7.94 -15.12 -24.46
CA ASN A 241 -7.76 -14.77 -25.87
C ASN A 241 -6.85 -15.73 -26.66
N GLY A 242 -7.14 -17.04 -26.58
CA GLY A 242 -6.38 -18.08 -27.28
C GLY A 242 -5.14 -18.59 -26.54
N THR A 243 -4.76 -17.97 -25.42
CA THR A 243 -3.59 -18.37 -24.62
C THR A 243 -4.03 -19.16 -23.39
N ILE A 244 -3.43 -20.34 -23.17
CA ILE A 244 -3.68 -21.18 -21.99
C ILE A 244 -2.57 -20.93 -20.97
N PHE A 245 -2.94 -20.61 -19.73
CA PHE A 245 -2.04 -20.33 -18.61
C PHE A 245 -1.95 -21.50 -17.63
N THR A 246 -3.05 -22.24 -17.45
CA THR A 246 -3.07 -23.44 -16.60
C THR A 246 -2.75 -24.69 -17.41
N LYS A 247 -1.71 -25.44 -17.01
CA LYS A 247 -1.28 -26.65 -17.73
C LYS A 247 -2.41 -27.68 -17.81
N GLY A 248 -2.71 -28.12 -19.03
CA GLY A 248 -3.75 -29.12 -19.28
C GLY A 248 -5.18 -28.58 -19.22
N TYR A 249 -5.36 -27.27 -19.08
CA TYR A 249 -6.67 -26.65 -19.15
C TYR A 249 -7.25 -26.74 -20.56
N ILE A 250 -8.54 -27.08 -20.65
CA ILE A 250 -9.31 -27.10 -21.89
C ILE A 250 -10.33 -25.97 -21.80
N PRO A 251 -10.16 -24.89 -22.61
CA PRO A 251 -11.11 -23.78 -22.65
C PRO A 251 -12.50 -24.23 -23.06
N SER A 252 -13.51 -23.55 -22.52
CA SER A 252 -14.93 -23.78 -22.78
C SER A 252 -15.28 -23.79 -24.28
N ASP A 253 -14.67 -22.90 -25.06
CA ASP A 253 -14.86 -22.79 -26.52
C ASP A 253 -14.34 -24.01 -27.33
N LYS A 254 -13.57 -24.90 -26.69
CA LYS A 254 -13.08 -26.16 -27.27
C LYS A 254 -13.81 -27.40 -26.77
N LEU A 255 -14.67 -27.28 -25.74
CA LEU A 255 -15.46 -28.40 -25.22
C LEU A 255 -16.72 -28.67 -26.06
N GLU A 256 -17.16 -27.70 -26.86
CA GLU A 256 -18.36 -27.80 -27.71
C GLU A 256 -18.12 -28.37 -29.13
N LYS A 257 -16.98 -29.03 -29.38
CA LYS A 257 -16.67 -29.72 -30.65
C LYS A 257 -16.45 -31.22 -30.44
#